data_AF-A0A315ELA9-F1
#
_entry.id   AF-A0A315ELA9-F1
#
_cell.length_a   1.000
_cell.length_b   1.000
_cell.length_c   1.000
_cell.angle_alpha   90.00
_cell.angle_beta   90.00
_cell.angle_gamma   90.00
#
_symmetry.space_group_name_H-M   'P 1'
#
loop_
_entity.id
_entity.type
_entity.pdbx_description
1 polymer ?
#
loop_
_entity_poly.entity_id
_entity_poly.type
_entity_poly.pdbx_seq_one_letter_code
_entity_poly.pdbx_strand_id
1 'polypeptide(L)'
;MSSVPFLNTPEALRQLASQPHNPCQCSLQHCAGWESVNDTAWPAQQMTLVATLRDPDVYEPTFEEQHPNGTRYESADAPVALKFFPYNRCDVNACSKCQQHVLRYTEFGGYYVDHRARRLNAELITD
;
A
#
# COMPACT_ATOMS: atom_id res chain seq x y z
N MET A 1 -14.15 10.28 -13.73
CA MET A 1 -12.86 9.86 -13.16
C MET A 1 -13.10 9.72 -11.69
N SER A 2 -13.15 8.50 -11.15
CA SER A 2 -13.49 8.30 -9.74
C SER A 2 -12.40 8.95 -8.90
N SER A 3 -12.68 10.11 -8.31
CA SER A 3 -11.79 10.79 -7.37
C SER A 3 -11.82 9.99 -6.08
N VAL A 4 -10.94 9.02 -5.95
CA VAL A 4 -10.75 8.31 -4.68
C VAL A 4 -10.20 9.29 -3.64
N PRO A 5 -10.57 9.15 -2.36
CA PRO A 5 -10.09 10.03 -1.31
C PRO A 5 -8.57 9.96 -1.17
N PHE A 6 -7.92 11.11 -1.07
CA PHE A 6 -6.54 11.23 -0.62
C PHE A 6 -6.50 11.13 0.91
N LEU A 7 -5.72 10.18 1.44
CA LEU A 7 -5.52 10.01 2.88
C LEU A 7 -4.13 10.54 3.25
N ASN A 8 -4.11 11.68 3.93
CA ASN A 8 -2.87 12.34 4.37
C ASN A 8 -2.61 12.21 5.87
N THR A 9 -3.48 11.50 6.60
CA THR A 9 -3.32 11.25 8.03
C THR A 9 -3.28 9.75 8.35
N PRO A 10 -2.41 9.33 9.28
CA PRO A 10 -2.37 7.96 9.80
C PRO A 10 -3.72 7.51 10.37
N GLU A 11 -4.46 8.40 11.02
CA GLU A 11 -5.77 8.09 11.63
C GLU A 11 -6.78 7.66 10.57
N ALA A 12 -6.84 8.36 9.44
CA ALA A 12 -7.76 8.02 8.37
C ALA A 12 -7.39 6.68 7.72
N LEU A 13 -6.09 6.41 7.54
CA LEU A 13 -5.63 5.12 7.03
C LEU A 13 -5.88 3.99 8.04
N ARG A 14 -5.67 4.22 9.34
CA ARG A 14 -5.99 3.27 10.42
C ARG A 14 -7.47 2.95 10.46
N GLN A 15 -8.33 3.96 10.35
CA GLN A 15 -9.78 3.77 10.32
C GLN A 15 -10.19 2.88 9.14
N LEU A 16 -9.62 3.11 7.96
CA LEU A 16 -9.83 2.26 6.79
C LEU A 16 -9.33 0.82 7.03
N ALA A 17 -8.10 0.67 7.53
CA ALA A 17 -7.47 -0.63 7.78
C ALA A 17 -8.16 -1.45 8.88
N SER A 18 -8.79 -0.80 9.86
CA SER A 18 -9.47 -1.42 10.99
C SER A 18 -10.83 -2.02 10.65
N GLN A 19 -11.30 -1.86 9.40
CA GLN A 19 -12.54 -2.49 8.97
C GLN A 19 -12.44 -4.03 9.09
N PRO A 20 -13.53 -4.71 9.51
CA PRO A 20 -13.54 -6.16 9.61
C PRO A 20 -13.20 -6.78 8.26
N HIS A 21 -12.23 -7.69 8.26
CA HIS A 21 -11.86 -8.47 7.09
C HIS A 21 -11.94 -9.96 7.43
N ASN A 22 -12.22 -10.77 6.43
CA ASN A 22 -12.26 -12.23 6.57
C ASN A 22 -10.95 -12.84 6.07
N PRO A 23 -10.55 -14.03 6.56
CA PRO A 23 -9.48 -14.80 5.94
C PRO A 23 -9.76 -15.02 4.45
N CYS A 24 -8.76 -14.79 3.60
CA CYS A 24 -8.88 -14.93 2.16
C CYS A 24 -7.75 -15.77 1.59
N GLN A 25 -8.06 -16.57 0.58
CA GLN A 25 -7.08 -17.27 -0.25
C GLN A 25 -6.69 -16.44 -1.47
N CYS A 26 -6.74 -15.10 -1.39
CA CYS A 26 -6.27 -14.26 -2.48
C CYS A 26 -4.76 -14.47 -2.65
N SER A 27 -4.28 -14.36 -3.88
CA SER A 27 -2.86 -14.46 -4.24
C SER A 27 -1.97 -13.51 -3.42
N LEU A 28 -2.54 -12.41 -2.92
CA LEU A 28 -1.83 -11.39 -2.15
C LEU A 28 -1.60 -11.76 -0.67
N GLN A 29 -2.06 -12.94 -0.22
CA GLN A 29 -1.90 -13.39 1.16
C GLN A 29 -0.43 -13.38 1.65
N HIS A 30 0.52 -13.63 0.73
CA HIS A 30 1.97 -13.64 1.01
C HIS A 30 2.60 -12.25 1.10
N CYS A 31 1.90 -11.18 0.70
CA CYS A 31 2.47 -9.82 0.63
C CYS A 31 2.49 -9.16 2.02
N ALA A 32 3.14 -9.77 3.02
CA ALA A 32 3.27 -9.15 4.34
C ALA A 32 4.23 -7.94 4.29
N GLY A 33 5.30 -8.06 3.50
CA GLY A 33 6.16 -6.96 3.05
C GLY A 33 5.86 -6.54 1.61
N TRP A 34 6.75 -5.74 1.04
CA TRP A 34 6.67 -5.31 -0.36
C TRP A 34 7.13 -6.40 -1.33
N GLU A 35 6.19 -7.00 -2.02
CA GLU A 35 6.45 -8.05 -3.02
C GLU A 35 6.21 -7.52 -4.43
N SER A 36 6.99 -8.02 -5.39
CA SER A 36 6.73 -7.83 -6.82
C SER A 36 5.51 -8.66 -7.23
N VAL A 37 4.49 -8.00 -7.78
CA VAL A 37 3.22 -8.62 -8.16
C VAL A 37 2.95 -8.33 -9.62
N ASN A 38 3.21 -9.33 -10.47
CA ASN A 38 2.86 -9.28 -11.87
C ASN A 38 1.33 -9.34 -12.08
N ASP A 39 0.88 -9.10 -13.31
CA ASP A 39 -0.55 -9.09 -13.65
C ASP A 39 -1.28 -10.42 -13.41
N THR A 40 -0.54 -11.54 -13.34
CA THR A 40 -1.13 -12.85 -13.02
C THR A 40 -1.36 -13.00 -11.52
N ALA A 41 -0.46 -12.47 -10.71
CA ALA A 41 -0.57 -12.48 -9.25
C ALA A 41 -1.54 -11.40 -8.75
N TRP A 42 -1.74 -10.30 -9.47
CA TRP A 42 -2.68 -9.25 -9.08
C TRP A 42 -4.13 -9.63 -9.46
N PRO A 43 -5.05 -9.86 -8.51
CA PRO A 43 -6.42 -10.26 -8.81
C PRO A 43 -7.28 -9.04 -9.17
N ALA A 44 -7.01 -8.38 -10.30
CA ALA A 44 -7.59 -7.09 -10.69
C ALA A 44 -9.12 -7.00 -10.53
N GLN A 45 -9.86 -8.04 -10.93
CA GLN A 45 -11.32 -8.09 -10.84
C GLN A 45 -11.84 -8.10 -9.40
N GLN A 46 -11.00 -8.45 -8.43
CA GLN A 46 -11.34 -8.51 -7.01
C GLN A 46 -10.80 -7.29 -6.25
N MET A 47 -10.05 -6.40 -6.89
CA MET A 47 -9.42 -5.26 -6.24
C MET A 47 -10.13 -3.97 -6.62
N THR A 48 -10.59 -3.24 -5.61
CA THR A 48 -11.24 -1.95 -5.78
C THR A 48 -10.35 -0.86 -5.20
N LEU A 49 -9.99 0.14 -5.99
CA LEU A 49 -9.28 1.32 -5.51
C LEU A 49 -10.21 2.11 -4.57
N VAL A 50 -9.80 2.26 -3.31
CA VAL A 50 -10.63 2.90 -2.26
C VAL A 50 -10.03 4.20 -1.73
N ALA A 51 -8.72 4.40 -1.89
CA ALA A 51 -8.02 5.60 -1.47
C ALA A 51 -6.69 5.75 -2.20
N THR A 52 -6.09 6.92 -2.12
CA THR A 52 -4.70 7.15 -2.52
C THR A 52 -3.92 7.80 -1.37
N LEU A 53 -2.64 7.46 -1.25
CA LEU A 53 -1.66 8.12 -0.37
C LEU A 53 -0.79 9.10 -1.16
N ARG A 54 -0.97 9.16 -2.50
CA ARG A 54 -0.27 10.09 -3.37
C ARG A 54 -0.89 11.47 -3.26
N ASP A 55 -0.14 12.40 -2.69
CA ASP A 55 -0.53 13.80 -2.61
C ASP A 55 -0.69 14.38 -4.03
N PRO A 56 -1.88 14.88 -4.44
CA PRO A 56 -2.10 15.41 -5.78
C PRO A 56 -1.37 16.74 -6.04
N ASP A 57 -1.02 17.49 -4.99
CA ASP A 57 -0.41 18.81 -5.10
C ASP A 57 1.12 18.75 -5.14
N VAL A 58 1.71 17.60 -4.76
CA VAL A 58 3.15 17.37 -4.80
C VAL A 58 3.55 16.80 -6.15
N TYR A 59 4.38 17.49 -6.93
CA TYR A 59 4.83 16.96 -8.24
C TYR A 59 5.73 15.72 -8.10
N GLU A 60 6.73 15.77 -7.21
CA GLU A 60 7.69 14.69 -6.97
C GLU A 60 7.77 14.38 -5.46
N PRO A 61 7.25 13.23 -4.99
CA PRO A 61 7.35 12.85 -3.59
C PRO A 61 8.79 12.55 -3.20
N THR A 62 9.12 12.70 -1.92
CA THR A 62 10.46 12.34 -1.40
C THR A 62 10.75 10.84 -1.55
N PHE A 63 11.99 10.47 -1.86
CA PHE A 63 12.48 9.09 -1.83
C PHE A 63 13.04 8.68 -0.45
N GLU A 64 12.96 9.55 0.55
CA GLU A 64 13.40 9.24 1.92
C GLU A 64 12.56 8.11 2.54
N GLU A 65 13.23 7.16 3.17
CA GLU A 65 12.62 6.05 3.90
C GLU A 65 12.63 6.32 5.41
N GLN A 66 11.58 5.91 6.11
CA GLN A 66 11.43 6.07 7.55
C GLN A 66 11.51 4.71 8.25
N HIS A 67 12.65 4.41 8.88
CA HIS A 67 12.90 3.13 9.56
C HIS A 67 13.53 3.31 10.96
N PRO A 68 12.81 3.90 11.94
CA PRO A 68 13.33 4.20 13.27
C PRO A 68 13.83 2.96 14.04
N ASN A 69 13.29 1.78 13.74
CA ASN A 69 13.64 0.52 14.39
C ASN A 69 14.64 -0.33 13.57
N GLY A 70 15.28 0.24 12.54
CA GLY A 70 16.27 -0.47 11.73
C GLY A 70 15.70 -1.54 10.79
N THR A 71 14.38 -1.52 10.55
CA THR A 71 13.74 -2.30 9.48
C THR A 71 14.27 -1.87 8.11
N ARG A 72 14.03 -2.66 7.07
CA ARG A 72 14.33 -2.32 5.69
C ARG A 72 13.06 -2.16 4.88
N TYR A 73 13.19 -1.60 3.70
CA TYR A 73 12.13 -1.47 2.71
C TYR A 73 11.27 -2.76 2.56
N GLU A 74 11.88 -3.94 2.44
CA GLU A 74 11.18 -5.21 2.23
C GLU A 74 10.61 -5.85 3.50
N SER A 75 10.97 -5.34 4.68
CA SER A 75 10.62 -5.97 5.95
C SER A 75 9.10 -5.92 6.18
N ALA A 76 8.52 -7.06 6.56
CA ALA A 76 7.09 -7.18 6.80
C ALA A 76 6.62 -6.30 7.99
N ASP A 77 7.51 -6.05 8.95
CA ASP A 77 7.35 -5.20 10.13
C ASP A 77 7.77 -3.74 9.89
N ALA A 78 8.16 -3.38 8.66
CA ALA A 78 8.49 -1.99 8.34
C ALA A 78 7.29 -1.06 8.59
N PRO A 79 7.50 0.10 9.22
CA PRO A 79 6.42 1.04 9.50
C PRO A 79 5.80 1.57 8.20
N VAL A 80 4.48 1.77 8.21
CA VAL A 80 3.71 2.41 7.15
C VAL A 80 3.66 3.91 7.46
N ALA A 81 4.66 4.64 6.96
CA ALA A 81 4.84 6.07 7.19
C ALA A 81 4.42 6.86 5.94
N LEU A 82 3.22 7.45 5.97
CA LEU A 82 2.50 7.93 4.77
C LEU A 82 3.28 8.98 3.96
N LYS A 83 4.10 9.79 4.61
CA LYS A 83 4.86 10.88 3.98
C LYS A 83 6.15 10.43 3.29
N PHE A 84 6.59 9.20 3.57
CA PHE A 84 7.89 8.67 3.15
C PHE A 84 7.75 7.63 2.05
N PHE A 85 8.86 7.33 1.38
CA PHE A 85 8.92 6.27 0.39
C PHE A 85 8.75 4.89 1.05
N PRO A 86 8.02 3.95 0.42
CA PRO A 86 7.25 4.10 -0.83
C PRO A 86 5.80 4.55 -0.64
N TYR A 87 5.33 4.74 0.61
CA TYR A 87 3.93 4.93 0.94
C TYR A 87 3.33 6.20 0.32
N ASN A 88 4.09 7.29 0.23
CA ASN A 88 3.70 8.55 -0.40
C ASN A 88 3.43 8.46 -1.92
N ARG A 89 3.62 7.28 -2.52
CA ARG A 89 3.33 6.95 -3.93
C ARG A 89 2.27 5.86 -4.07
N CYS A 90 1.70 5.39 -2.96
CA CYS A 90 0.83 4.23 -2.97
C CYS A 90 -0.63 4.59 -3.19
N ASP A 91 -1.31 3.65 -3.83
CA ASP A 91 -2.75 3.54 -3.86
C ASP A 91 -3.23 2.45 -2.89
N VAL A 92 -4.38 2.67 -2.26
CA VAL A 92 -5.00 1.72 -1.34
C VAL A 92 -6.14 1.01 -2.05
N ASN A 93 -6.02 -0.32 -2.13
CA ASN A 93 -7.02 -1.16 -2.76
C ASN A 93 -7.65 -2.09 -1.72
N ALA A 94 -8.95 -2.28 -1.77
CA ALA A 94 -9.68 -3.25 -0.96
C ALA A 94 -10.04 -4.47 -1.81
N CYS A 95 -9.83 -5.66 -1.26
CA CYS A 95 -10.32 -6.88 -1.89
C CYS A 95 -11.84 -7.00 -1.69
N SER A 96 -12.62 -7.09 -2.76
CA SER A 96 -14.08 -7.21 -2.71
C SER A 96 -14.58 -8.48 -2.02
N LYS A 97 -13.76 -9.54 -1.96
CA LYS A 97 -14.11 -10.81 -1.31
C LYS A 97 -13.89 -10.80 0.20
N CYS A 98 -12.79 -10.22 0.66
CA CYS A 98 -12.39 -10.32 2.07
C CYS A 98 -12.26 -8.99 2.80
N GLN A 99 -12.34 -7.87 2.09
CA GLN A 99 -12.16 -6.51 2.60
C GLN A 99 -10.73 -6.23 3.14
N GLN A 100 -9.77 -7.12 2.89
CA GLN A 100 -8.36 -6.83 3.18
C GLN A 100 -7.87 -5.67 2.31
N HIS A 101 -7.26 -4.69 2.96
CA HIS A 101 -6.61 -3.57 2.29
C HIS A 101 -5.17 -3.93 1.88
N VAL A 102 -4.80 -3.48 0.69
CA VAL A 102 -3.48 -3.69 0.06
C VAL A 102 -3.01 -2.37 -0.52
N LEU A 103 -1.80 -1.98 -0.14
CA LEU A 103 -1.06 -0.88 -0.74
C LEU A 103 -0.45 -1.37 -2.06
N ARG A 104 -0.55 -0.57 -3.11
CA ARG A 104 0.06 -0.82 -4.40
C ARG A 104 0.78 0.42 -4.89
N TYR A 105 1.99 0.26 -5.40
CA TYR A 105 2.66 1.32 -6.17
C TYR A 105 3.48 0.70 -7.30
N THR A 106 4.00 1.55 -8.19
CA THR A 106 4.87 1.11 -9.28
C THR A 106 6.25 1.70 -9.09
N GLU A 107 7.24 0.83 -9.02
CA GLU A 107 8.65 1.17 -9.00
C GLU A 107 9.18 1.24 -10.43
N PHE A 108 9.77 2.38 -10.78
CA PHE A 108 10.35 2.63 -12.09
C PHE A 108 11.87 2.62 -11.98
N GLY A 109 12.49 1.58 -12.51
CA GLY A 109 13.93 1.52 -12.74
C GLY A 109 14.29 1.98 -14.15
N GLY A 110 15.57 2.21 -14.42
CA GLY A 110 16.04 2.66 -15.75
C GLY A 110 15.69 1.70 -16.91
N TYR A 111 15.45 0.41 -16.61
CA TYR A 111 15.11 -0.62 -17.61
C TYR A 111 13.96 -1.54 -17.19
N TYR A 112 13.31 -1.28 -16.05
CA TYR A 112 12.24 -2.14 -15.54
C TYR A 112 11.11 -1.32 -14.94
N VAL A 113 9.92 -1.90 -14.98
CA VAL A 113 8.73 -1.42 -14.30
C VAL A 113 8.29 -2.57 -13.39
N ASP A 114 8.29 -2.34 -12.08
CA ASP A 114 7.88 -3.35 -11.11
C ASP A 114 6.64 -2.88 -10.34
N HIS A 115 5.56 -3.63 -10.46
CA HIS A 115 4.35 -3.38 -9.70
C HIS A 115 4.47 -4.05 -8.35
N ARG A 116 4.46 -3.27 -7.28
CA ARG A 116 4.68 -3.79 -5.94
C ARG A 116 3.41 -3.69 -5.12
N ALA A 117 3.18 -4.71 -4.30
CA ALA A 117 2.04 -4.76 -3.40
C ALA A 117 2.47 -5.16 -1.99
N ARG A 118 1.77 -4.59 -1.01
CA ARG A 118 1.92 -4.92 0.41
C ARG A 118 0.57 -4.89 1.09
N ARG A 119 0.23 -5.94 1.84
CA ARG A 119 -0.97 -5.96 2.68
C ARG A 119 -0.83 -4.92 3.78
N LEU A 120 -1.88 -4.14 3.96
CA LEU A 120 -1.93 -3.14 5.00
C LEU A 120 -2.18 -3.82 6.35
N ASN A 121 -1.28 -3.58 7.31
CA ASN A 121 -1.46 -3.94 8.71
C ASN A 121 -1.66 -2.64 9.52
N ALA A 122 -2.80 -2.52 10.21
CA ALA A 122 -3.14 -1.34 11.00
C ALA A 122 -2.15 -1.07 12.13
N GLU A 123 -1.54 -2.12 12.70
CA GLU A 123 -0.57 -2.02 13.80
C GLU A 123 0.76 -1.39 13.37
N LEU A 124 1.07 -1.42 12.08
CA LEU A 124 2.30 -0.87 11.52
C LEU A 124 2.14 0.56 11.00
N ILE A 125 0.93 1.13 11.03
CA ILE A 125 0.69 2.50 10.58
C ILE A 125 1.30 3.47 11.59
N THR A 126 2.21 4.30 11.11
CA THR A 126 2.91 5.35 11.88
C THR A 126 2.58 6.73 11.31
N ASP A 127 3.09 7.77 11.97
CA ASP A 127 2.86 9.21 11.70
C ASP A 127 2.85 9.68 10.23
#